data_AF-A0A5N5GJK5-F1
#
_entry.id   AF-A0A5N5GJK5-F1
#
_cell.length_a   1.000
_cell.length_b   1.000
_cell.length_c   1.000
_cell.angle_alpha   90.00
_cell.angle_beta   90.00
_cell.angle_gamma   90.00
#
_symmetry.space_group_name_H-M   'P 1'
#
loop_
_entity.id
_entity.type
_entity.pdbx_description
1 polymer ?
#
loop_
_entity_poly.entity_id
_entity_poly.type
_entity_poly.pdbx_seq_one_letter_code
_entity_poly.pdbx_strand_id
1 'polypeptide(L)'
;MSTDPLKAQSWIQQHVQPHLPQTKITCINVGNEVLGGTNTQLWSYLLPAMQSVYRALVNLGLSKQVAVTTAHSLTILGNSYPPSSGSFRQDLAQYIQPILSFHSQVNSPFLINAYPYFAYKDNPGEVSIEYVLFQPNSGMVDSVTNLHYDNMLDAQIDAVYSAIKAMGHSDIEVRISETGWPSKGDANEAGATPENAGIYNGNLMRKIEEKKGTPAKPQVPIDIYVFALFNEDLKPGPASERNYGLYYPNGTQVYDIGSQGYLPQLTFSADSNINVISIFNFLSLLIVYILLCVY
;
A
#
# COMPACT_ATOMS: atom_id res chain seq x y z
N MET A 1 8.14 11.77 9.94
CA MET A 1 9.52 11.31 10.20
C MET A 1 10.45 12.51 10.23
N SER A 2 11.53 12.51 11.01
CA SER A 2 12.37 13.70 11.21
C SER A 2 13.44 13.85 10.13
N THR A 3 13.79 15.10 9.78
CA THR A 3 14.96 15.43 8.97
C THR A 3 16.27 15.33 9.76
N ASP A 4 16.20 15.23 11.09
CA ASP A 4 17.34 15.06 11.99
C ASP A 4 17.85 13.60 11.97
N PRO A 5 19.11 13.37 11.55
CA PRO A 5 19.68 12.02 11.47
C PRO A 5 19.68 11.26 12.81
N LEU A 6 19.87 11.95 13.94
CA LEU A 6 19.88 11.29 15.25
C LEU A 6 18.48 10.80 15.61
N LYS A 7 17.45 11.59 15.31
CA LYS A 7 16.06 11.17 15.52
C LYS A 7 15.66 10.03 14.59
N ALA A 8 16.12 10.04 13.34
CA ALA A 8 15.88 8.93 12.41
C ALA A 8 16.54 7.64 12.90
N GLN A 9 17.79 7.72 13.38
CA GLN A 9 18.49 6.57 13.94
C GLN A 9 17.82 6.02 15.20
N SER A 10 17.47 6.88 16.17
CA SER A 10 16.74 6.45 17.37
C SER A 10 15.42 5.78 17.01
N TRP A 11 14.68 6.30 16.02
CA TRP A 11 13.44 5.70 15.56
C TRP A 11 13.66 4.29 14.99
N ILE A 12 14.69 4.08 14.16
CA ILE A 12 15.00 2.75 13.59
C ILE A 12 15.43 1.77 14.69
N GLN A 13 16.27 2.21 15.64
CA GLN A 13 16.71 1.37 16.76
C GLN A 13 15.56 0.98 17.69
N GLN A 14 14.52 1.81 17.79
CA GLN A 14 13.36 1.55 18.63
C GLN A 14 12.27 0.72 17.92
N HIS A 15 12.05 0.93 16.62
CA HIS A 15 10.86 0.43 15.93
C HIS A 15 11.13 -0.58 14.80
N VAL A 16 12.39 -0.73 14.37
CA VAL A 16 12.73 -1.63 13.26
C VAL A 16 13.73 -2.69 13.71
N GLN A 17 14.88 -2.25 14.23
CA GLN A 17 15.98 -3.15 14.58
C GLN A 17 15.60 -4.26 15.60
N PRO A 18 14.79 -4.01 16.64
CA PRO A 18 14.45 -5.04 17.63
C PRO A 18 13.60 -6.18 17.07
N HIS A 19 12.97 -5.99 15.91
CA HIS A 19 12.10 -6.98 15.27
C HIS A 19 12.81 -7.77 14.17
N LEU A 20 14.04 -7.40 13.82
CA LEU A 20 14.82 -8.10 12.81
C LEU A 20 15.70 -9.20 13.44
N PRO A 21 15.78 -10.40 12.83
CA PRO A 21 15.14 -10.82 11.58
C PRO A 21 13.79 -11.52 11.75
N GLN A 22 13.22 -11.61 12.96
CA GLN A 22 12.00 -12.38 13.25
C GLN A 22 10.81 -11.90 12.41
N THR A 23 10.68 -10.59 12.21
CA THR A 23 9.75 -9.97 11.27
C THR A 23 10.50 -9.59 10.01
N LYS A 24 9.99 -10.00 8.84
CA LYS A 24 10.58 -9.63 7.54
C LYS A 24 10.19 -8.21 7.14
N ILE A 25 10.83 -7.21 7.76
CA ILE A 25 10.68 -5.81 7.37
C ILE A 25 11.52 -5.57 6.11
N THR A 26 10.87 -5.20 5.01
CA THR A 26 11.52 -5.00 3.70
C THR A 26 11.64 -3.54 3.29
N CYS A 27 10.78 -2.67 3.82
CA CYS A 27 10.78 -1.25 3.47
C CYS A 27 10.27 -0.36 4.60
N ILE A 28 10.73 0.89 4.61
CA ILE A 28 10.16 1.99 5.39
C ILE A 28 9.56 2.99 4.41
N ASN A 29 8.24 3.20 4.51
CA ASN A 29 7.51 4.21 3.76
C ASN A 29 7.56 5.55 4.52
N VAL A 30 8.34 6.51 4.02
CA VAL A 30 8.49 7.83 4.63
C VAL A 30 7.41 8.76 4.08
N GLY A 31 6.29 8.81 4.80
CA GLY A 31 5.11 9.59 4.40
C GLY A 31 4.19 8.82 3.45
N ASN A 32 2.92 9.23 3.42
CA ASN A 32 1.90 8.69 2.53
C ASN A 32 1.22 9.86 1.81
N GLU A 33 1.18 9.84 0.49
CA GLU A 33 0.52 10.82 -0.38
C GLU A 33 0.93 12.29 -0.13
N VAL A 34 2.14 12.52 0.38
CA VAL A 34 2.60 13.84 0.83
C VAL A 34 2.50 14.89 -0.28
N LEU A 35 2.88 14.53 -1.51
CA LEU A 35 2.84 15.42 -2.68
C LEU A 35 1.42 15.59 -3.27
N GLY A 36 0.44 14.79 -2.84
CA GLY A 36 -0.97 14.96 -3.20
C GLY A 36 -1.71 15.93 -2.27
N GLY A 37 -1.21 16.15 -1.06
CA GLY A 37 -1.77 17.11 -0.10
C GLY A 37 -1.42 18.56 -0.43
N THR A 38 -1.98 19.53 0.31
CA THR A 38 -1.78 20.97 0.07
C THR A 38 -0.64 21.61 0.87
N ASN A 39 0.02 20.85 1.73
CA ASN A 39 1.06 21.37 2.63
C ASN A 39 2.44 21.36 1.95
N THR A 40 2.78 22.48 1.30
CA THR A 40 4.05 22.68 0.60
C THR A 40 5.28 22.55 1.50
N GLN A 41 5.15 22.81 2.80
CA GLN A 41 6.22 22.60 3.76
C GLN A 41 6.54 21.11 3.88
N LEU A 42 5.53 20.24 3.94
CA LEU A 42 5.75 18.78 3.97
C LEU A 42 6.38 18.28 2.67
N TRP A 43 6.03 18.86 1.52
CA TRP A 43 6.69 18.54 0.24
C TRP A 43 8.20 18.77 0.33
N SER A 44 8.61 19.92 0.89
CA SER A 44 10.03 20.26 1.05
C SER A 44 10.78 19.38 2.06
N TYR A 45 10.07 18.75 3.00
CA TYR A 45 10.66 17.89 4.02
C TYR A 45 10.73 16.42 3.63
N LEU A 46 10.02 16.01 2.58
CA LEU A 46 9.90 14.61 2.20
C LEU A 46 11.25 13.96 1.88
N LEU A 47 11.98 14.51 0.90
CA LEU A 47 13.27 13.95 0.51
C LEU A 47 14.33 14.04 1.63
N PRO A 48 14.49 15.17 2.35
CA PRO A 48 15.41 15.22 3.49
C PRO A 48 15.10 14.17 4.56
N ALA A 49 13.81 13.89 4.84
CA ALA A 49 13.43 12.83 5.76
C ALA A 49 13.81 11.44 5.22
N MET A 50 13.53 11.15 3.94
CA MET A 50 13.95 9.89 3.29
C MET A 50 15.47 9.68 3.39
N GLN A 51 16.25 10.71 3.10
CA GLN A 51 17.71 10.66 3.18
C GLN A 51 18.21 10.41 4.60
N SER A 52 17.61 11.05 5.61
CA SER A 52 17.99 10.84 7.02
C SER A 52 17.70 9.41 7.49
N VAL A 53 16.57 8.83 7.08
CA VAL A 53 16.23 7.42 7.35
C VAL A 53 17.22 6.48 6.66
N TYR A 54 17.52 6.72 5.38
CA TYR A 54 18.48 5.90 4.64
C TYR A 54 19.88 5.94 5.25
N ARG A 55 20.40 7.13 5.60
CA ARG A 55 21.70 7.26 6.27
C ARG A 55 21.71 6.50 7.60
N ALA A 56 20.64 6.57 8.38
CA ALA A 56 20.54 5.82 9.62
C ALA A 56 20.52 4.30 9.38
N LEU A 57 19.82 3.80 8.35
CA LEU A 57 19.88 2.38 7.97
C LEU A 57 21.30 1.97 7.52
N VAL A 58 22.00 2.82 6.77
CA VAL A 58 23.40 2.58 6.38
C VAL A 58 24.30 2.48 7.61
N ASN A 59 24.20 3.43 8.55
CA ASN A 59 24.98 3.46 9.79
C ASN A 59 24.76 2.21 10.65
N LEU A 60 23.54 1.66 10.63
CA LEU A 60 23.17 0.46 11.37
C LEU A 60 23.43 -0.84 10.58
N GLY A 61 23.94 -0.76 9.34
CA GLY A 61 24.19 -1.93 8.49
C GLY A 61 22.93 -2.60 7.93
N LEU A 62 21.78 -1.91 7.94
CA LEU A 62 20.46 -2.43 7.56
C LEU A 62 20.03 -2.04 6.14
N SER A 63 20.76 -1.15 5.45
CA SER A 63 20.35 -0.61 4.14
C SER A 63 20.25 -1.63 3.00
N LYS A 64 20.86 -2.82 3.16
CA LYS A 64 20.72 -3.94 2.20
C LYS A 64 19.48 -4.80 2.46
N GLN A 65 18.87 -4.70 3.64
CA GLN A 65 17.72 -5.48 4.05
C GLN A 65 16.42 -4.66 3.99
N VAL A 66 16.49 -3.38 4.34
CA VAL A 66 15.34 -2.49 4.44
C VAL A 66 15.51 -1.33 3.46
N ALA A 67 14.63 -1.26 2.46
CA ALA A 67 14.58 -0.15 1.51
C ALA A 67 13.92 1.10 2.14
N VAL A 68 14.25 2.28 1.62
CA VAL A 68 13.54 3.53 1.95
C VAL A 68 12.79 4.00 0.72
N THR A 69 11.50 4.30 0.89
CA THR A 69 10.62 4.77 -0.17
C THR A 69 9.58 5.75 0.37
N THR A 70 8.71 6.25 -0.49
CA THR A 70 7.53 7.06 -0.15
C THR A 70 6.37 6.66 -1.06
N ALA A 71 5.13 6.67 -0.57
CA ALA A 71 3.94 6.31 -1.33
C ALA A 71 3.25 7.55 -1.90
N HIS A 72 2.84 7.45 -3.16
CA HIS A 72 2.27 8.56 -3.91
C HIS A 72 0.85 8.27 -4.41
N SER A 73 -0.09 9.17 -4.12
CA SER A 73 -1.35 9.26 -4.85
C SER A 73 -1.09 9.50 -6.34
N LEU A 74 -1.90 8.94 -7.24
CA LEU A 74 -1.83 9.26 -8.68
C LEU A 74 -2.15 10.73 -9.01
N THR A 75 -2.65 11.52 -8.06
CA THR A 75 -2.85 12.98 -8.20
C THR A 75 -1.55 13.77 -8.44
N ILE A 76 -0.38 13.12 -8.33
CA ILE A 76 0.90 13.71 -8.74
C ILE A 76 1.11 13.73 -10.26
N LEU A 77 0.31 12.99 -11.03
CA LEU A 77 0.35 13.00 -12.49
C LEU A 77 -0.36 14.24 -13.03
N GLY A 78 0.27 14.91 -14.00
CA GLY A 78 -0.31 16.00 -14.77
C GLY A 78 -0.98 15.50 -16.04
N ASN A 79 -0.38 14.51 -16.70
CA ASN A 79 -0.99 13.76 -17.79
C ASN A 79 -0.87 12.26 -17.53
N SER A 80 -1.91 11.51 -17.88
CA SER A 80 -1.95 10.04 -17.77
C SER A 80 -2.58 9.35 -18.98
N TYR A 81 -3.06 10.12 -19.97
CA TYR A 81 -3.69 9.58 -21.17
C TYR A 81 -3.08 10.20 -22.46
N PRO A 82 -2.71 9.37 -23.46
CA PRO A 82 -2.56 7.92 -23.34
C PRO A 82 -1.40 7.57 -22.37
N PRO A 83 -1.31 6.34 -21.83
CA PRO A 83 -0.30 5.97 -20.83
C PRO A 83 1.14 6.33 -21.21
N SER A 84 1.53 6.18 -22.48
CA SER A 84 2.85 6.55 -23.00
C SER A 84 3.20 8.04 -22.88
N SER A 85 2.18 8.89 -22.72
CA SER A 85 2.32 10.34 -22.55
C SER A 85 2.27 10.76 -21.07
N GLY A 86 2.35 9.79 -20.15
CA GLY A 86 2.36 10.02 -18.72
C GLY A 86 3.43 11.03 -18.31
N SER A 87 3.06 12.00 -17.48
CA SER A 87 3.96 13.02 -16.95
C SER A 87 3.52 13.48 -15.57
N PHE A 88 4.48 13.81 -14.71
CA PHE A 88 4.18 14.41 -13.41
C PHE A 88 3.75 15.86 -13.56
N ARG A 89 2.95 16.36 -12.61
CA ARG A 89 2.57 17.77 -12.56
C ARG A 89 3.80 18.67 -12.50
N GLN A 90 3.76 19.76 -13.28
CA GLN A 90 4.88 20.67 -13.41
C GLN A 90 5.27 21.36 -12.09
N ASP A 91 4.29 21.68 -11.23
CA ASP A 91 4.53 22.33 -9.94
C ASP A 91 5.23 21.39 -8.93
N LEU A 92 5.07 20.08 -9.09
CA LEU A 92 5.72 19.06 -8.27
C LEU A 92 7.10 18.63 -8.80
N ALA A 93 7.46 19.01 -10.03
CA ALA A 93 8.68 18.54 -10.70
C ALA A 93 9.95 18.80 -9.87
N GLN A 94 10.04 19.95 -9.19
CA GLN A 94 11.17 20.32 -8.33
C GLN A 94 11.36 19.38 -7.12
N TYR A 95 10.30 18.69 -6.69
CA TYR A 95 10.32 17.73 -5.58
C TYR A 95 10.47 16.29 -6.06
N ILE A 96 9.79 15.94 -7.16
CA ILE A 96 9.81 14.57 -7.70
C ILE A 96 11.16 14.24 -8.34
N GLN A 97 11.73 15.13 -9.15
CA GLN A 97 13.02 14.88 -9.82
C GLN A 97 14.14 14.42 -8.85
N PRO A 98 14.39 15.10 -7.72
CA PRO A 98 15.41 14.65 -6.77
C PRO A 98 14.98 13.41 -5.96
N ILE A 99 13.68 13.14 -5.79
CA ILE A 99 13.18 11.87 -5.21
C ILE A 99 13.48 10.70 -6.15
N LEU A 100 13.22 10.84 -7.46
CA LEU A 100 13.59 9.83 -8.45
C LEU A 100 15.11 9.60 -8.49
N SER A 101 15.89 10.68 -8.44
CA SER A 101 17.35 10.57 -8.34
C SER A 101 17.78 9.79 -7.10
N PHE A 102 17.11 10.00 -5.96
CA PHE A 102 17.36 9.22 -4.75
C PHE A 102 17.00 7.74 -4.93
N HIS A 103 15.80 7.42 -5.45
CA HIS A 103 15.38 6.04 -5.73
C HIS A 103 16.37 5.29 -6.62
N SER A 104 16.81 5.92 -7.71
CA SER A 104 17.82 5.38 -8.62
C SER A 104 19.17 5.13 -7.90
N GLN A 105 19.64 6.09 -7.11
CA GLN A 105 20.92 5.98 -6.38
C GLN A 105 20.93 4.85 -5.32
N VAL A 106 19.81 4.62 -4.65
CA VAL A 106 19.71 3.61 -3.58
C VAL A 106 19.04 2.31 -4.04
N ASN A 107 18.69 2.21 -5.32
CA ASN A 107 17.97 1.08 -5.91
C ASN A 107 16.68 0.73 -5.13
N SER A 108 15.84 1.73 -4.86
CA SER A 108 14.57 1.55 -4.16
C SER A 108 13.37 1.79 -5.07
N PRO A 109 12.24 1.10 -4.84
CA PRO A 109 11.05 1.22 -5.68
C PRO A 109 10.32 2.54 -5.45
N PHE A 110 9.61 2.99 -6.47
CA PHE A 110 8.64 4.09 -6.42
C PHE A 110 7.25 3.52 -6.12
N LEU A 111 6.65 3.89 -4.99
CA LEU A 111 5.36 3.34 -4.58
C LEU A 111 4.20 4.25 -5.00
N ILE A 112 3.12 3.65 -5.52
CA ILE A 112 1.91 4.37 -5.90
C ILE A 112 0.66 3.78 -5.24
N ASN A 113 -0.26 4.67 -4.90
CA ASN A 113 -1.63 4.37 -4.50
C ASN A 113 -2.50 4.54 -5.75
N ALA A 114 -2.89 3.42 -6.37
CA ALA A 114 -3.52 3.39 -7.68
C ALA A 114 -4.93 2.80 -7.60
N TYR A 115 -5.95 3.62 -7.88
CA TYR A 115 -7.35 3.24 -7.70
C TYR A 115 -8.15 3.52 -8.99
N PRO A 116 -8.37 2.50 -9.85
CA PRO A 116 -9.31 2.59 -10.97
C PRO A 116 -10.72 3.03 -10.55
N TYR A 117 -11.12 2.69 -9.32
CA TYR A 117 -12.39 3.11 -8.73
C TYR A 117 -12.65 4.61 -8.84
N PHE A 118 -11.66 5.47 -8.55
CA PHE A 118 -11.89 6.92 -8.58
C PHE A 118 -12.21 7.44 -9.97
N ALA A 119 -11.56 6.91 -11.01
CA ALA A 119 -11.85 7.29 -12.39
C ALA A 119 -13.29 6.91 -12.79
N TYR A 120 -13.74 5.71 -12.40
CA TYR A 120 -15.12 5.27 -12.63
C TYR A 120 -16.13 6.08 -11.82
N LYS A 121 -15.87 6.31 -10.53
CA LYS A 121 -16.72 7.11 -9.65
C LYS A 121 -16.98 8.50 -10.22
N ASP A 122 -15.93 9.13 -10.74
CA ASP A 122 -16.01 10.51 -11.25
C ASP A 122 -16.68 10.60 -12.62
N ASN A 123 -16.55 9.58 -13.48
CA ASN A 123 -17.10 9.59 -14.84
C ASN A 123 -17.72 8.24 -15.25
N PRO A 124 -18.77 7.75 -14.56
CA PRO A 124 -19.32 6.40 -14.80
C PRO A 124 -20.03 6.25 -16.16
N GLY A 125 -20.31 7.35 -16.85
CA GLY A 125 -20.86 7.35 -18.21
C GLY A 125 -19.82 7.23 -19.32
N GLU A 126 -18.54 7.50 -19.01
CA GLU A 126 -17.43 7.47 -20.00
C GLU A 126 -16.43 6.34 -19.70
N VAL A 127 -16.20 6.05 -18.42
CA VAL A 127 -15.32 4.96 -17.99
C VAL A 127 -16.13 3.67 -17.89
N SER A 128 -15.82 2.69 -18.74
CA SER A 128 -16.44 1.36 -18.67
C SER A 128 -16.14 0.69 -17.32
N ILE A 129 -17.19 0.16 -16.69
CA ILE A 129 -17.05 -0.61 -15.44
C ILE A 129 -16.22 -1.86 -15.68
N GLU A 130 -16.37 -2.52 -16.83
CA GLU A 130 -15.62 -3.72 -17.18
C GLU A 130 -14.12 -3.44 -17.27
N TYR A 131 -13.73 -2.30 -17.84
CA TYR A 131 -12.34 -1.86 -17.98
C TYR A 131 -11.65 -1.62 -16.63
N VAL A 132 -12.38 -1.11 -15.63
CA VAL A 132 -11.83 -0.87 -14.28
C VAL A 132 -11.93 -2.09 -13.36
N LEU A 133 -12.71 -3.11 -13.74
CA LEU A 133 -12.91 -4.35 -12.97
C LEU A 133 -12.15 -5.56 -13.55
N PHE A 134 -11.25 -5.36 -14.52
CA PHE A 134 -10.53 -6.44 -15.22
C PHE A 134 -11.48 -7.45 -15.92
N GLN A 135 -12.66 -7.02 -16.32
CA GLN A 135 -13.62 -7.86 -17.04
C GLN A 135 -13.41 -7.74 -18.55
N PRO A 136 -13.86 -8.71 -19.37
CA PRO A 136 -13.74 -8.63 -20.82
C PRO A 136 -14.36 -7.34 -21.37
N ASN A 137 -13.55 -6.56 -22.09
CA ASN A 137 -13.94 -5.28 -22.69
C ASN A 137 -13.07 -4.99 -23.93
N SER A 138 -13.34 -3.90 -24.65
CA SER A 138 -12.55 -3.52 -25.84
C SER A 138 -11.14 -3.01 -25.51
N GLY A 139 -10.90 -2.62 -24.25
CA GLY A 139 -9.70 -1.93 -23.79
C GLY A 139 -9.50 -0.59 -24.48
N MET A 140 -8.27 -0.09 -24.37
CA MET A 140 -7.79 1.05 -25.14
C MET A 140 -6.46 0.71 -25.82
N VAL A 141 -6.21 1.30 -26.98
CA VAL A 141 -4.91 1.21 -27.67
C VAL A 141 -4.20 2.54 -27.51
N ASP A 142 -3.00 2.50 -26.95
CA ASP A 142 -2.16 3.67 -26.81
C ASP A 142 -1.70 4.12 -28.21
N SER A 143 -2.06 5.34 -28.59
CA SER A 143 -1.87 5.84 -29.95
C SER A 143 -0.42 6.08 -30.36
N VAL A 144 0.51 6.09 -29.40
CA VAL A 144 1.94 6.32 -29.66
C VAL A 144 2.70 5.00 -29.70
N THR A 145 2.42 4.10 -28.77
CA THR A 145 3.16 2.85 -28.59
C THR A 145 2.46 1.63 -29.23
N ASN A 146 1.18 1.78 -29.60
CA ASN A 146 0.29 0.69 -30.03
C ASN A 146 0.10 -0.42 -28.98
N LEU A 147 0.45 -0.16 -27.72
CA LEU A 147 0.17 -1.08 -26.62
C LEU A 147 -1.33 -1.11 -26.33
N HIS A 148 -1.88 -2.30 -26.20
CA HIS A 148 -3.27 -2.50 -25.80
C HIS A 148 -3.34 -2.69 -24.28
N TYR A 149 -4.22 -1.93 -23.65
CA TYR A 149 -4.54 -2.04 -22.23
C TYR A 149 -5.97 -2.51 -22.12
N ASP A 150 -6.16 -3.72 -21.61
CA ASP A 150 -7.48 -4.31 -21.35
C ASP A 150 -8.01 -3.98 -19.95
N ASN A 151 -7.21 -3.33 -19.11
CA ASN A 151 -7.62 -2.86 -17.79
C ASN A 151 -6.95 -1.53 -17.41
N MET A 152 -7.64 -0.74 -16.58
CA MET A 152 -7.17 0.59 -16.19
C MET A 152 -5.96 0.56 -15.25
N LEU A 153 -5.82 -0.45 -14.39
CA LEU A 153 -4.71 -0.49 -13.43
C LEU A 153 -3.37 -0.56 -14.17
N ASP A 154 -3.28 -1.39 -15.21
CA ASP A 154 -2.09 -1.48 -16.05
C ASP A 154 -1.79 -0.16 -16.78
N ALA A 155 -2.83 0.52 -17.28
CA ALA A 155 -2.69 1.84 -17.90
C ALA A 155 -2.18 2.90 -16.90
N GLN A 156 -2.65 2.87 -15.65
CA GLN A 156 -2.19 3.77 -14.59
C GLN A 156 -0.72 3.53 -14.21
N ILE A 157 -0.32 2.26 -14.08
CA ILE A 157 1.08 1.91 -13.79
C ILE A 157 2.01 2.36 -14.93
N ASP A 158 1.63 2.11 -16.18
CA ASP A 158 2.46 2.49 -17.33
C ASP A 158 2.50 3.99 -17.59
N ALA A 159 1.46 4.73 -17.19
CA ALA A 159 1.50 6.19 -17.14
C ALA A 159 2.57 6.69 -16.14
N VAL A 160 2.70 6.05 -14.97
CA VAL A 160 3.74 6.38 -14.00
C VAL A 160 5.12 6.00 -14.52
N TYR A 161 5.30 4.83 -15.12
CA TYR A 161 6.57 4.47 -15.77
C TYR A 161 6.97 5.48 -16.85
N SER A 162 6.01 5.94 -17.66
CA SER A 162 6.25 6.96 -18.69
C SER A 162 6.65 8.31 -18.08
N ALA A 163 6.01 8.71 -16.98
CA ALA A 163 6.35 9.93 -16.26
C ALA A 163 7.76 9.90 -15.65
N ILE A 164 8.15 8.77 -15.05
CA ILE A 164 9.50 8.53 -14.52
C ILE A 164 10.53 8.57 -15.65
N LYS A 165 10.22 7.93 -16.78
CA LYS A 165 11.07 7.95 -17.98
C LYS A 165 11.25 9.34 -18.57
N ALA A 166 10.19 10.15 -18.60
CA ALA A 166 10.26 11.55 -19.03
C ALA A 166 11.18 12.40 -18.16
N MET A 167 11.36 12.03 -16.88
CA MET A 167 12.32 12.62 -15.95
C MET A 167 13.73 12.00 -16.00
N GLY A 168 14.01 11.14 -16.98
CA GLY A 168 15.34 10.60 -17.25
C GLY A 168 15.69 9.31 -16.51
N HIS A 169 14.71 8.65 -15.89
CA HIS A 169 14.92 7.41 -15.15
C HIS A 169 14.22 6.22 -15.81
N SER A 170 14.95 5.13 -16.05
CA SER A 170 14.40 3.89 -16.62
C SER A 170 14.65 2.65 -15.77
N ASP A 171 15.39 2.84 -14.69
CA ASP A 171 15.91 1.86 -13.75
C ASP A 171 15.04 1.72 -12.48
N ILE A 172 14.10 2.63 -12.27
CA ILE A 172 13.23 2.64 -11.09
C ILE A 172 12.03 1.72 -11.33
N GLU A 173 11.86 0.75 -10.43
CA GLU A 173 10.69 -0.13 -10.38
C GLU A 173 9.49 0.59 -9.74
N VAL A 174 8.30 0.45 -10.33
CA VAL A 174 7.04 0.94 -9.75
C VAL A 174 6.32 -0.22 -9.08
N ARG A 175 5.87 -0.02 -7.83
CA ARG A 175 5.05 -0.98 -7.08
C ARG A 175 3.79 -0.29 -6.53
N ILE A 176 2.77 -1.07 -6.24
CA ILE A 176 1.51 -0.56 -5.70
C ILE A 176 1.52 -0.68 -4.18
N SER A 177 1.53 0.45 -3.48
CA SER A 177 1.36 0.51 -2.02
C SER A 177 -0.09 0.41 -1.59
N GLU A 178 -1.03 0.81 -2.45
CA GLU A 178 -2.45 0.69 -2.15
C GLU A 178 -3.27 0.58 -3.45
N THR A 179 -4.19 -0.38 -3.48
CA THR A 179 -5.27 -0.42 -4.47
C THR A 179 -6.43 -1.25 -3.92
N GLY A 180 -7.66 -0.91 -4.28
CA GLY A 180 -8.85 -1.60 -3.79
C GLY A 180 -10.13 -1.00 -4.36
N TRP A 181 -11.25 -1.54 -3.90
CA TRP A 181 -12.58 -1.09 -4.34
C TRP A 181 -13.56 -1.13 -3.16
N PRO A 182 -14.29 -0.05 -2.87
CA PRO A 182 -15.18 0.00 -1.73
C PRO A 182 -16.47 -0.79 -1.98
N SER A 183 -16.92 -1.51 -0.96
CA SER A 183 -18.15 -2.31 -1.00
C SER A 183 -19.43 -1.51 -0.74
N LYS A 184 -19.30 -0.26 -0.31
CA LYS A 184 -20.42 0.63 -0.03
C LYS A 184 -19.95 2.08 -0.04
N GLY A 185 -20.71 2.96 -0.67
CA GLY A 185 -20.45 4.40 -0.70
C GLY A 185 -21.69 5.24 -0.46
N ASP A 186 -21.51 6.56 -0.48
CA ASP A 186 -22.59 7.54 -0.48
C ASP A 186 -23.33 7.52 -1.83
N ALA A 187 -24.46 8.24 -1.92
CA ALA A 187 -25.31 8.21 -3.13
C ALA A 187 -24.60 8.69 -4.42
N ASN A 188 -23.54 9.49 -4.28
CA ASN A 188 -22.72 9.99 -5.40
C ASN A 188 -21.44 9.14 -5.64
N GLU A 189 -21.30 8.01 -4.96
CA GLU A 189 -20.13 7.13 -5.07
C GLU A 189 -20.43 5.94 -5.98
N ALA A 190 -20.58 6.23 -7.27
CA ALA A 190 -20.97 5.24 -8.27
C ALA A 190 -20.00 4.04 -8.28
N GLY A 191 -20.58 2.84 -8.33
CA GLY A 191 -19.83 1.59 -8.39
C GLY A 191 -19.40 1.02 -7.05
N ALA A 192 -19.58 1.73 -5.92
CA ALA A 192 -19.26 1.21 -4.58
C ALA A 192 -20.30 0.18 -4.10
N THR A 193 -20.15 -1.07 -4.52
CA THR A 193 -21.03 -2.20 -4.18
C THR A 193 -20.22 -3.43 -3.76
N PRO A 194 -20.77 -4.35 -2.96
CA PRO A 194 -20.07 -5.58 -2.59
C PRO A 194 -19.73 -6.45 -3.81
N GLU A 195 -20.59 -6.44 -4.82
CA GLU A 195 -20.38 -7.16 -6.09
C GLU A 195 -19.15 -6.64 -6.83
N ASN A 196 -19.07 -5.33 -7.09
CA ASN A 196 -17.93 -4.74 -7.79
C ASN A 196 -16.65 -4.88 -6.97
N ALA A 197 -16.72 -4.75 -5.65
CA ALA A 197 -15.58 -4.95 -4.77
C ALA A 197 -15.05 -6.39 -4.83
N GLY A 198 -15.95 -7.38 -4.82
CA GLY A 198 -15.61 -8.80 -5.01
C GLY A 198 -14.97 -9.07 -6.36
N ILE A 199 -15.51 -8.48 -7.44
CA ILE A 199 -14.95 -8.63 -8.78
C ILE A 199 -13.55 -8.00 -8.87
N TYR A 200 -13.40 -6.75 -8.43
CA TYR A 200 -12.13 -6.03 -8.50
C TYR A 200 -11.03 -6.78 -7.73
N ASN A 201 -11.28 -7.05 -6.45
CA ASN A 201 -10.29 -7.67 -5.58
C ASN A 201 -10.04 -9.14 -5.97
N GLY A 202 -11.06 -9.89 -6.39
CA GLY A 202 -10.86 -11.26 -6.90
C GLY A 202 -10.00 -11.31 -8.16
N ASN A 203 -10.25 -10.42 -9.13
CA ASN A 203 -9.43 -10.34 -10.34
C ASN A 203 -8.02 -9.79 -10.07
N LEU A 204 -7.88 -8.86 -9.13
CA LEU A 204 -6.58 -8.38 -8.66
C LEU A 204 -5.73 -9.51 -8.06
N MET A 205 -6.33 -10.35 -7.20
CA MET A 205 -5.63 -11.51 -6.61
C MET A 205 -5.17 -12.50 -7.70
N ARG A 206 -6.03 -12.74 -8.69
CA ARG A 206 -5.66 -13.57 -9.86
C ARG A 206 -4.47 -12.99 -10.62
N LYS A 207 -4.46 -11.68 -10.87
CA LYS A 207 -3.33 -10.99 -11.54
C LYS A 207 -2.02 -11.15 -10.75
N ILE A 208 -2.09 -11.03 -9.41
CA ILE A 208 -0.94 -11.22 -8.52
C ILE A 208 -0.42 -12.65 -8.61
N GLU A 209 -1.31 -13.66 -8.58
CA GLU A 209 -0.92 -15.08 -8.67
C GLU A 209 -0.28 -15.42 -10.03
N GLU A 210 -0.86 -14.90 -11.12
CA GLU A 210 -0.35 -15.10 -12.47
C GLU A 210 1.00 -14.39 -12.71
N LYS A 211 1.42 -13.51 -11.80
CA LYS A 211 2.66 -12.70 -11.89
C LYS A 211 2.76 -11.91 -13.19
N LYS A 212 1.61 -11.48 -13.73
CA LYS A 212 1.56 -10.69 -14.97
C LYS A 212 2.03 -9.26 -14.69
N GLY A 213 2.94 -8.78 -15.53
CA GLY A 213 3.30 -7.37 -15.58
C GLY A 213 2.24 -6.52 -16.28
N THR A 214 2.65 -5.35 -16.76
CA THR A 214 1.85 -4.44 -17.60
C THR A 214 2.21 -4.60 -19.08
N PRO A 215 1.43 -4.05 -20.03
CA PRO A 215 1.80 -4.02 -21.44
C PRO A 215 3.19 -3.43 -21.73
N ALA A 216 3.61 -2.35 -21.05
CA ALA A 216 4.94 -1.76 -21.25
C ALA A 216 6.06 -2.47 -20.46
N LYS A 217 5.72 -3.23 -19.42
CA LYS A 217 6.67 -4.00 -18.58
C LYS A 217 6.20 -5.45 -18.36
N PRO A 218 6.04 -6.27 -19.42
CA PRO A 218 5.38 -7.58 -19.30
C PRO A 218 6.17 -8.61 -18.49
N GLN A 219 7.48 -8.40 -18.34
CA GLN A 219 8.40 -9.31 -17.63
C GLN A 219 8.66 -8.91 -16.17
N VAL A 220 8.06 -7.81 -15.70
CA VAL A 220 8.21 -7.33 -14.32
C VAL A 220 6.88 -7.58 -13.60
N PRO A 221 6.79 -8.60 -12.74
CA PRO A 221 5.61 -8.80 -11.89
C PRO A 221 5.38 -7.55 -11.03
N ILE A 222 4.12 -7.20 -10.82
CA ILE A 222 3.78 -6.03 -10.01
C ILE A 222 3.59 -6.50 -8.56
N ASP A 223 4.38 -5.93 -7.65
CA ASP A 223 4.16 -6.07 -6.21
C ASP A 223 2.98 -5.17 -5.81
N ILE A 224 1.97 -5.75 -5.15
CA ILE A 224 0.71 -5.08 -4.82
C ILE A 224 0.35 -5.29 -3.35
N TYR A 225 0.03 -4.19 -2.66
CA TYR A 225 -0.63 -4.19 -1.37
C TYR A 225 -2.12 -3.83 -1.56
N VAL A 226 -3.00 -4.76 -1.20
CA VAL A 226 -4.46 -4.58 -1.31
C VAL A 226 -4.96 -3.72 -0.15
N PHE A 227 -5.65 -2.64 -0.49
CA PHE A 227 -6.29 -1.73 0.46
C PHE A 227 -7.78 -2.10 0.61
N ALA A 228 -8.26 -2.57 1.75
CA ALA A 228 -7.51 -2.89 2.97
C ALA A 228 -8.01 -4.21 3.59
N LEU A 229 -7.35 -4.69 4.64
CA LEU A 229 -7.74 -5.95 5.26
C LEU A 229 -9.13 -5.85 5.91
N PHE A 230 -9.41 -4.77 6.64
CA PHE A 230 -10.66 -4.59 7.38
C PHE A 230 -11.40 -3.32 6.97
N ASN A 231 -12.71 -3.32 7.17
CA ASN A 231 -13.48 -2.07 7.20
C ASN A 231 -13.05 -1.25 8.43
N GLU A 232 -12.73 0.03 8.21
CA GLU A 232 -12.22 0.94 9.23
C GLU A 232 -13.27 2.01 9.55
N ASP A 233 -14.11 1.77 10.56
CA ASP A 233 -15.28 2.58 10.88
C ASP A 233 -14.97 4.03 11.32
N LEU A 234 -13.74 4.28 11.79
CA LEU A 234 -13.26 5.60 12.19
C LEU A 234 -12.66 6.42 11.03
N LYS A 235 -12.59 5.90 9.80
CA LYS A 235 -12.06 6.67 8.67
C LYS A 235 -12.96 7.88 8.36
N PRO A 236 -12.38 9.10 8.29
CA PRO A 236 -13.12 10.30 7.94
C PRO A 236 -13.47 10.31 6.44
N GLY A 237 -14.33 11.24 6.04
CA GLY A 237 -14.70 11.41 4.63
C GLY A 237 -15.96 10.61 4.23
N PRO A 238 -16.14 10.33 2.94
CA PRO A 238 -17.36 9.72 2.42
C PRO A 238 -17.55 8.28 2.92
N ALA A 239 -18.72 7.69 2.70
CA ALA A 239 -19.00 6.33 3.15
C ALA A 239 -18.06 5.27 2.58
N SER A 240 -17.55 5.44 1.36
CA SER A 240 -16.56 4.52 0.77
C SER A 240 -15.34 4.29 1.65
N GLU A 241 -14.83 5.34 2.30
CA GLU A 241 -13.63 5.28 3.14
C GLU A 241 -13.75 4.26 4.27
N ARG A 242 -14.96 3.98 4.76
CA ARG A 242 -15.22 3.01 5.83
C ARG A 242 -15.48 1.58 5.33
N ASN A 243 -15.43 1.35 4.01
CA ASN A 243 -15.95 0.13 3.37
C ASN A 243 -15.02 -0.51 2.32
N TYR A 244 -13.70 -0.25 2.39
CA TYR A 244 -12.68 -0.88 1.53
C TYR A 244 -12.22 -2.28 2.00
N GLY A 245 -12.65 -2.72 3.18
CA GLY A 245 -12.19 -3.96 3.79
C GLY A 245 -12.57 -5.20 2.98
N LEU A 246 -11.62 -6.14 2.91
CA LEU A 246 -11.90 -7.53 2.51
C LEU A 246 -12.75 -8.24 3.59
N TYR A 247 -12.55 -7.87 4.85
CA TYR A 247 -13.25 -8.41 6.01
C TYR A 247 -13.94 -7.32 6.84
N TYR A 248 -15.02 -7.70 7.50
CA TYR A 248 -15.51 -6.96 8.66
C TYR A 248 -14.54 -7.13 9.84
N PRO A 249 -14.55 -6.23 10.85
CA PRO A 249 -13.68 -6.33 12.02
C PRO A 249 -13.82 -7.63 12.83
N ASN A 250 -14.97 -8.32 12.71
CA ASN A 250 -15.22 -9.62 13.32
C ASN A 250 -14.60 -10.81 12.54
N GLY A 251 -13.88 -10.53 11.44
CA GLY A 251 -13.23 -11.54 10.59
C GLY A 251 -14.15 -12.21 9.56
N THR A 252 -15.44 -11.87 9.49
CA THR A 252 -16.31 -12.37 8.40
C THR A 252 -16.03 -11.61 7.11
N GLN A 253 -16.04 -12.30 5.98
CA GLN A 253 -15.84 -11.68 4.66
C GLN A 253 -16.94 -10.67 4.36
N VAL A 254 -16.59 -9.54 3.73
CA VAL A 254 -17.57 -8.54 3.28
C VAL A 254 -18.23 -8.98 1.97
N TYR A 255 -17.46 -9.62 1.10
CA TYR A 255 -17.86 -10.19 -0.18
C TYR A 255 -16.97 -11.40 -0.50
N ASP A 256 -17.44 -12.26 -1.40
CA ASP A 256 -16.64 -13.37 -1.90
C ASP A 256 -15.64 -12.86 -2.95
N ILE A 257 -14.35 -13.20 -2.77
CA ILE A 257 -13.27 -12.88 -3.72
C ILE A 257 -12.93 -14.08 -4.64
N GLY A 258 -13.72 -15.15 -4.58
CA GLY A 258 -13.54 -16.38 -5.33
C GLY A 258 -12.94 -17.52 -4.49
N SER A 259 -13.38 -18.74 -4.75
CA SER A 259 -13.11 -19.98 -4.00
C SER A 259 -11.73 -20.61 -4.20
N GLN A 260 -10.67 -19.81 -4.40
CA GLN A 260 -9.30 -20.31 -4.57
C GLN A 260 -8.35 -19.71 -3.55
N GLY A 261 -8.56 -19.93 -2.23
CA GLY A 261 -7.50 -19.84 -1.22
C GLY A 261 -6.61 -18.57 -1.19
N TYR A 262 -7.01 -17.47 -1.84
CA TYR A 262 -6.17 -16.31 -2.10
C TYR A 262 -5.85 -15.53 -0.82
N LEU A 263 -6.69 -15.69 0.18
CA LEU A 263 -6.49 -15.12 1.50
C LEU A 263 -6.20 -16.24 2.49
N PRO A 264 -5.14 -16.12 3.31
CA PRO A 264 -4.97 -17.01 4.44
C PRO A 264 -6.22 -16.94 5.32
N GLN A 265 -6.73 -18.10 5.76
CA GLN A 265 -7.77 -18.10 6.78
C GLN A 265 -7.26 -17.33 8.00
N LEU A 266 -8.01 -16.31 8.41
CA LEU A 266 -7.76 -15.59 9.65
C LEU A 266 -8.09 -16.53 10.81
N THR A 267 -7.11 -17.30 11.26
CA THR A 267 -7.22 -18.09 12.48
C THR A 267 -7.05 -17.15 13.67
N PHE A 268 -8.15 -16.79 14.32
CA PHE A 268 -8.07 -16.17 15.64
C PHE A 268 -7.64 -17.25 16.63
N SER A 269 -6.38 -17.20 17.10
CA SER A 269 -6.03 -17.96 18.30
C SER A 269 -6.72 -17.29 19.47
N ALA A 270 -7.83 -17.87 19.93
CA ALA A 270 -8.37 -17.58 21.24
C ALA A 270 -7.48 -18.26 22.30
N ASP A 271 -6.22 -17.84 22.41
CA ASP A 271 -5.39 -18.24 23.54
C ASP A 271 -5.79 -17.42 24.77
N SER A 272 -6.90 -17.83 25.37
CA SER A 272 -7.18 -17.59 26.78
C SER A 272 -7.52 -18.90 27.47
N ASN A 273 -6.67 -19.92 27.27
CA ASN A 273 -6.51 -20.97 28.27
C ASN A 273 -5.43 -20.50 29.26
N ILE A 274 -5.78 -19.53 30.10
CA ILE A 274 -5.08 -19.35 31.37
C ILE A 274 -5.26 -20.67 32.10
N ASN A 275 -4.20 -21.48 32.17
CA ASN A 275 -4.15 -22.67 32.99
C ASN A 275 -4.52 -22.30 34.44
N VAL A 276 -5.76 -22.59 34.84
CA VAL A 276 -6.30 -22.41 36.20
C VAL A 276 -5.54 -23.27 37.23
N ILE A 277 -4.57 -24.07 36.80
CA ILE A 277 -3.78 -24.97 37.65
C ILE A 277 -2.59 -24.27 38.33
N SER A 278 -2.21 -23.03 37.94
CA SER A 278 -1.05 -22.36 38.55
C SER A 278 -1.35 -21.42 39.74
N ILE A 279 -2.61 -21.18 40.10
CA ILE A 279 -2.95 -20.30 41.24
C ILE A 279 -3.17 -21.09 42.55
N PHE A 280 -3.45 -22.40 42.46
CA PHE A 280 -3.65 -23.24 43.66
C PHE A 280 -2.35 -23.66 44.38
N ASN A 281 -1.19 -23.62 43.70
CA ASN A 281 0.09 -23.98 44.30
C ASN A 281 0.86 -22.80 44.93
N PHE A 282 0.38 -21.56 44.79
CA PHE A 282 0.98 -20.41 45.46
C PHE A 282 0.22 -20.00 46.75
N LEU A 283 -1.04 -20.40 46.92
CA LEU A 283 -1.81 -20.15 48.14
C LEU A 283 -1.57 -21.20 49.25
N SER A 284 -1.12 -22.42 48.92
CA SER A 284 -0.81 -23.45 49.92
C SER A 284 0.53 -23.23 50.62
N LEU A 285 1.46 -22.47 50.03
CA LEU A 285 2.75 -22.12 50.65
C LEU A 285 2.70 -20.88 51.55
N LEU A 286 1.68 -20.02 51.40
CA LEU A 286 1.52 -18.83 52.26
C LEU A 286 0.81 -19.13 53.60
N ILE A 287 -0.01 -20.19 53.65
CA ILE A 287 -0.75 -20.59 54.87
C ILE A 287 0.14 -21.36 55.85
N VAL A 288 1.18 -22.06 55.39
CA VAL A 288 2.13 -22.75 56.27
C VAL A 288 3.10 -21.77 56.95
N TYR A 289 3.41 -20.62 56.33
CA TYR A 289 4.34 -19.64 56.90
C TYR A 289 3.70 -18.76 57.99
N ILE A 290 2.37 -18.58 57.98
CA ILE A 290 1.65 -17.74 58.98
C ILE A 290 1.32 -18.54 60.26
N LEU A 291 1.32 -19.88 60.23
CA LEU A 291 1.05 -20.73 61.39
C LEU A 291 2.30 -21.10 62.23
N LEU A 292 3.51 -20.69 61.83
CA LEU A 292 4.77 -20.97 62.54
C LEU A 292 5.39 -19.75 63.23
N CYS A 293 4.72 -18.59 63.24
CA CYS A 293 5.21 -17.36 63.92
C CYS A 293 4.30 -16.85 65.04
N VAL A 294 3.47 -17.73 65.63
CA VAL A 294 2.81 -17.46 66.92
C VAL A 294 3.15 -18.58 67.88
N TYR A 295 4.37 -18.54 68.44
CA TYR A 295 4.77 -18.91 69.80
C TYR A 295 6.14 -18.30 70.08
#